data_AF-A0AAD4ZFN6-F1
#
_entry.id   AF-A0AAD4ZFN6-F1
#
_cell.length_a   1.000
_cell.length_b   1.000
_cell.length_c   1.000
_cell.angle_alpha   90.00
_cell.angle_beta   90.00
_cell.angle_gamma   90.00
#
_symmetry.space_group_name_H-M   'P 1'
#
loop_
_entity.id
_entity.type
_entity.pdbx_description
1 polymer ?
#
loop_
_entity_poly.entity_id
_entity_poly.type
_entity_poly.pdbx_seq_one_letter_code
_entity_poly.pdbx_strand_id
1 'polypeptide(L)'
;MVLSWLLNSVEPDLAEGVVYADTAHEIWKDFEDRFSQGNAPWIYQIQNAIAFHIQGSMPVSNYYTKLKGYWDELTSYRGTPSCSCDGMKSYNKFKE
;
A
#
# COMPACT_ATOMS: atom_id res chain seq x y z
N MET A 1 15.30 20.84 14.54
CA MET A 1 14.17 21.37 13.74
C MET A 1 13.35 20.28 13.04
N VAL A 2 13.91 19.10 12.70
CA VAL A 2 13.15 17.99 12.07
C VAL A 2 12.37 17.13 13.08
N LEU A 3 12.99 16.78 14.22
CA LEU A 3 12.36 15.95 15.27
C LEU A 3 11.04 16.57 15.77
N SER A 4 11.08 17.84 16.17
CA SER A 4 9.89 18.57 16.62
C SER A 4 8.83 18.68 15.53
N TRP A 5 9.23 18.83 14.25
CA TRP A 5 8.26 18.87 13.16
C TRP A 5 7.53 17.53 12.98
N LEU A 6 8.26 16.41 13.05
CA LEU A 6 7.70 15.06 13.03
C LEU A 6 6.70 14.83 14.17
N LEU A 7 7.10 15.15 15.42
CA LEU A 7 6.23 14.99 16.59
C LEU A 7 4.94 15.83 16.51
N ASN A 8 4.99 16.99 15.85
CA ASN A 8 3.82 17.86 15.68
C ASN A 8 3.01 17.57 14.41
N SER A 9 3.50 16.71 13.51
CA SER A 9 2.84 16.41 12.23
C SER A 9 2.14 15.05 12.21
N VAL A 10 2.37 14.20 13.21
CA VAL A 10 1.70 12.90 13.35
C VAL A 10 0.51 12.99 14.31
N GLU A 11 -0.35 11.97 14.25
CA GLU A 11 -1.47 11.84 15.19
C GLU A 11 -0.96 11.80 16.64
N PRO A 12 -1.65 12.44 17.61
CA PRO A 12 -1.18 12.52 19.00
C PRO A 12 -0.81 11.16 19.61
N ASP A 13 -1.61 10.13 19.32
CA ASP A 13 -1.39 8.76 19.80
C ASP A 13 -0.09 8.14 19.24
N LEU A 14 0.29 8.52 18.01
CA LEU A 14 1.56 8.12 17.41
C LEU A 14 2.73 8.90 17.98
N ALA A 15 2.54 10.21 18.24
CA ALA A 15 3.55 11.07 18.84
C ALA A 15 3.93 10.63 20.25
N GLU A 16 2.95 10.20 21.06
CA GLU A 16 3.18 9.67 22.41
C GLU A 16 4.11 8.45 22.39
N GLY A 17 3.94 7.56 21.41
CA GLY A 17 4.76 6.36 21.26
C GLY A 17 6.22 6.61 20.90
N VAL A 18 6.56 7.80 20.38
CA VAL A 18 7.92 8.14 19.92
C VAL A 18 8.51 9.37 20.61
N VAL A 19 7.85 9.90 21.65
CA VAL A 19 8.23 11.15 22.34
C VAL A 19 9.61 11.08 23.00
N TYR A 20 10.08 9.88 23.34
CA TYR A 20 11.38 9.63 23.96
C TYR A 20 12.50 9.36 22.95
N ALA A 21 12.24 9.44 21.64
CA ALA A 21 13.28 9.28 20.63
C ALA A 21 14.21 10.51 20.61
N ASP A 22 15.52 10.25 20.55
CA ASP A 22 16.55 11.29 20.53
C ASP A 22 16.73 11.87 19.12
N THR A 23 16.42 11.09 18.09
CA THR A 23 16.60 11.49 16.69
C THR A 23 15.38 11.24 15.81
N ALA A 24 15.21 12.08 14.78
CA ALA A 24 14.16 11.89 13.78
C ALA A 24 14.33 10.56 13.01
N HIS A 25 15.58 10.04 12.95
CA HIS A 25 15.87 8.75 12.33
C HIS A 25 15.30 7.58 13.15
N GLU A 26 15.35 7.65 14.48
CA GLU A 26 14.76 6.65 15.36
C GLU A 26 13.24 6.64 15.23
N ILE A 27 12.60 7.82 15.22
CA ILE A 27 11.16 7.94 14.95
C ILE A 27 10.79 7.27 13.62
N TRP A 28 11.55 7.58 12.56
CA TRP A 28 11.30 7.01 11.25
C TRP A 28 11.45 5.49 11.23
N LYS A 29 12.48 4.94 11.89
CA LYS A 29 12.68 3.49 12.00
C LYS A 29 11.59 2.79 12.81
N ASP A 30 11.10 3.41 13.89
CA ASP A 30 9.99 2.86 14.67
C ASP A 30 8.72 2.77 13.82
N PHE A 31 8.40 3.86 13.11
CA PHE A 31 7.26 3.87 12.19
C PHE A 31 7.44 2.91 11.03
N GLU A 32 8.64 2.80 10.49
CA GLU A 32 8.97 1.78 9.51
C GLU A 32 8.74 0.39 10.12
N ASP A 33 9.33 -0.01 11.23
CA ASP A 33 9.12 -1.37 11.78
C ASP A 33 7.65 -1.70 12.07
N ARG A 34 6.90 -0.74 12.63
CA ARG A 34 5.49 -0.93 13.03
C ARG A 34 4.52 -0.89 11.86
N PHE A 35 4.74 -0.01 10.90
CA PHE A 35 3.79 0.29 9.82
C PHE A 35 4.31 -0.07 8.42
N SER A 36 5.57 -0.50 8.29
CA SER A 36 6.11 -1.11 7.07
C SER A 36 5.68 -2.54 6.86
N GLN A 37 4.94 -3.15 7.81
CA GLN A 37 4.23 -4.41 7.55
C GLN A 37 3.53 -4.22 6.21
N GLY A 38 4.04 -4.95 5.21
CA GLY A 38 3.89 -4.58 3.83
C GLY A 38 2.43 -4.50 3.43
N ASN A 39 2.17 -4.12 2.19
CA ASN A 39 0.82 -4.04 1.66
C ASN A 39 0.02 -5.36 1.77
N ALA A 40 0.50 -6.45 2.38
CA ALA A 40 -0.19 -7.72 2.57
C ALA A 40 -1.58 -7.62 3.25
N PRO A 41 -1.79 -6.95 4.41
CA PRO A 41 -3.15 -6.80 4.96
C PRO A 41 -4.06 -6.01 4.02
N TRP A 42 -3.53 -4.97 3.36
CA TRP A 42 -4.27 -4.16 2.40
C TRP A 42 -4.60 -4.91 1.11
N ILE A 43 -3.65 -5.64 0.55
CA ILE A 43 -3.79 -6.56 -0.59
C ILE A 43 -4.87 -7.59 -0.26
N TYR A 44 -4.85 -8.17 0.95
CA TYR A 44 -5.86 -9.11 1.39
C TYR A 44 -7.25 -8.46 1.46
N GLN A 45 -7.35 -7.23 1.95
CA GLN A 45 -8.60 -6.46 1.94
C GLN A 45 -9.12 -6.24 0.51
N ILE A 46 -8.25 -5.85 -0.43
CA ILE A 46 -8.63 -5.69 -1.85
C ILE A 46 -9.06 -7.02 -2.46
N GLN A 47 -8.33 -8.11 -2.19
CA GLN A 47 -8.67 -9.46 -2.67
C GLN A 47 -10.05 -9.90 -2.16
N ASN A 48 -10.34 -9.66 -0.88
CA ASN A 48 -11.67 -9.92 -0.32
C ASN A 48 -12.74 -9.01 -0.95
N ALA A 49 -12.44 -7.73 -1.15
CA ALA A 49 -13.36 -6.80 -1.80
C ALA A 49 -13.73 -7.28 -3.20
N ILE A 50 -12.77 -7.81 -3.97
CA ILE A 50 -12.99 -8.44 -5.28
C ILE A 50 -13.81 -9.73 -5.13
N ALA A 51 -13.41 -10.64 -4.24
CA ALA A 51 -14.03 -11.96 -4.08
C ALA A 51 -15.51 -11.88 -3.66
N PHE A 52 -15.85 -10.88 -2.86
CA PHE A 52 -17.21 -10.66 -2.38
C PHE A 52 -17.94 -9.53 -3.14
N HIS A 53 -17.37 -8.98 -4.22
CA HIS A 53 -18.04 -7.96 -5.01
C HIS A 53 -19.18 -8.58 -5.82
N ILE A 54 -20.42 -8.24 -5.46
CA ILE A 54 -21.61 -8.65 -6.21
C ILE A 54 -22.29 -7.42 -6.82
N GLN A 55 -22.89 -7.58 -8.00
CA GLN A 55 -23.54 -6.48 -8.71
C GLN A 55 -24.73 -5.89 -7.92
N GLY A 56 -25.55 -6.74 -7.29
CA GLY A 56 -26.75 -6.30 -6.57
C GLY A 56 -27.69 -5.49 -7.46
N SER A 57 -28.09 -4.31 -6.97
CA SER A 57 -28.93 -3.36 -7.71
C SER A 57 -28.14 -2.35 -8.55
N MET A 58 -26.80 -2.47 -8.62
CA MET A 58 -25.98 -1.50 -9.35
C MET A 58 -26.12 -1.68 -10.88
N PRO A 59 -26.13 -0.58 -11.65
CA PRO A 59 -25.94 -0.64 -13.09
C PRO A 59 -24.64 -1.35 -13.44
N VAL A 60 -24.65 -2.13 -14.53
CA VAL A 60 -23.49 -2.91 -14.99
C VAL A 60 -22.24 -2.03 -15.17
N SER A 61 -22.42 -0.80 -15.69
CA SER A 61 -21.34 0.18 -15.84
C SER A 61 -20.64 0.50 -14.52
N ASN A 62 -21.42 0.66 -13.45
CA ASN A 62 -20.91 1.08 -12.15
C ASN A 62 -20.24 -0.09 -11.43
N TYR A 63 -20.84 -1.28 -11.51
CA TYR A 63 -20.23 -2.51 -11.02
C TYR A 63 -18.87 -2.76 -11.69
N TYR A 64 -18.83 -2.72 -13.02
CA TYR A 64 -17.59 -3.00 -13.75
C TYR A 64 -16.50 -1.94 -13.46
N THR A 65 -16.88 -0.67 -13.37
CA THR A 65 -15.93 0.41 -13.04
C THR A 65 -15.31 0.21 -11.66
N LYS A 66 -16.10 -0.17 -10.65
CA LYS A 66 -15.60 -0.46 -9.30
C LYS A 66 -14.69 -1.70 -9.28
N LEU A 67 -15.13 -2.78 -9.93
CA LEU A 67 -14.35 -4.00 -10.02
C LEU A 67 -12.99 -3.75 -10.70
N LYS A 68 -12.99 -2.99 -11.80
CA LYS A 68 -11.76 -2.57 -12.49
C LYS A 68 -10.85 -1.76 -11.58
N GLY A 69 -11.41 -0.81 -10.82
CA GLY A 69 -10.65 -0.04 -9.83
C GLY A 69 -9.91 -0.91 -8.82
N TYR A 70 -10.59 -1.92 -8.23
CA TYR A 70 -9.93 -2.87 -7.32
C TYR A 70 -8.82 -3.68 -8.00
N TRP A 71 -9.01 -4.08 -9.25
CA TRP A 71 -7.98 -4.79 -10.02
C TRP A 71 -6.77 -3.93 -10.36
N ASP A 72 -6.99 -2.67 -10.75
CA ASP A 72 -5.93 -1.71 -11.05
C ASP A 72 -5.11 -1.43 -9.78
N GLU A 73 -5.80 -1.23 -8.64
CA GLU A 73 -5.17 -1.05 -7.32
C GLU A 73 -4.36 -2.28 -6.91
N LEU A 74 -4.92 -3.49 -7.00
CA LEU A 74 -4.21 -4.73 -6.69
C LEU A 74 -2.98 -4.94 -7.58
N THR A 75 -3.06 -4.53 -8.85
CA THR A 75 -1.96 -4.63 -9.80
C THR A 75 -0.84 -3.66 -9.48
N SER A 76 -1.14 -2.50 -8.88
CA SER A 76 -0.12 -1.53 -8.43
C SER A 76 0.81 -2.11 -7.36
N TYR A 77 0.28 -3.01 -6.51
CA TYR A 77 1.05 -3.68 -5.46
C TYR A 77 1.90 -4.85 -5.98
N ARG A 78 1.60 -5.35 -7.17
CA ARG A 78 2.46 -6.33 -7.86
C ARG A 78 3.61 -5.57 -8.50
N GLY A 79 4.64 -5.28 -7.70
CA GLY A 79 5.90 -4.74 -8.21
C GLY A 79 6.44 -5.62 -9.35
N THR A 80 7.07 -5.01 -10.35
CA THR A 80 7.82 -5.77 -11.36
C THR A 80 8.93 -6.55 -10.64
N PRO A 81 8.94 -7.88 -10.71
CA PRO A 81 9.96 -8.67 -10.01
C PRO A 81 11.33 -8.32 -10.58
N SER A 82 12.18 -7.61 -9.83
CA SER A 82 13.51 -7.21 -10.31
C SER A 82 14.41 -8.43 -10.48
N CYS A 83 14.40 -9.01 -11.68
CA CYS A 83 15.33 -10.05 -12.06
C CYS A 83 16.47 -9.46 -12.89
N SER A 84 17.71 -9.83 -12.57
CA SER A 84 18.88 -9.59 -13.43
C SER A 84 18.90 -10.48 -14.68
N CYS A 85 17.91 -11.37 -14.82
CA CYS A 85 17.78 -12.30 -15.93
C CYS A 85 17.07 -11.65 -17.13
N ASP A 86 17.46 -12.06 -18.34
CA ASP A 86 16.87 -11.60 -19.61
C ASP A 86 15.36 -11.91 -19.73
N GLY A 87 14.82 -12.82 -18.91
CA GLY A 87 13.39 -13.14 -18.86
C GLY A 87 12.48 -11.95 -18.50
N MET A 88 13.02 -10.93 -17.85
CA MET A 88 12.31 -9.69 -17.52
C MET A 88 11.96 -8.87 -18.78
N LYS A 89 12.82 -8.89 -19.81
CA LYS A 89 12.60 -8.16 -21.08
C LYS A 89 11.40 -8.73 -21.84
N SER A 90 11.22 -10.05 -21.80
CA SER A 90 10.06 -10.72 -22.39
C SER A 90 8.77 -10.39 -21.64
N TYR A 91 8.76 -10.39 -20.31
CA TYR A 91 7.57 -10.09 -19.51
C TYR A 91 7.03 -8.67 -19.77
N ASN A 92 7.91 -7.67 -19.86
CA ASN A 92 7.50 -6.29 -20.15
C ASN A 92 6.88 -6.13 -21.55
N LYS A 93 7.31 -6.94 -22.53
CA LYS A 93 6.75 -6.94 -23.89
C LYS A 93 5.35 -7.56 -23.99
N PHE A 94 4.96 -8.40 -23.02
CA PHE A 94 3.61 -8.97 -22.94
C PHE A 94 2.62 -8.07 -22.18
N LYS A 95 3.10 -7.02 -21.52
CA LYS A 95 2.28 -6.08 -20.73
C LYS A 95 1.86 -4.84 -21.54
N GLU A 96 2.48 -4.61 -22.70
CA GLU A 96 2.06 -3.65 -23.74
C GLU A 96 1.03 -4.29 -24.68
#